data_AF-A0A977PVB2-F1
#
_entry.id   AF-A0A977PVB2-F1
#
_cell.length_a   1.000
_cell.length_b   1.000
_cell.length_c   1.000
_cell.angle_alpha   90.00
_cell.angle_beta   90.00
_cell.angle_gamma   90.00
#
_symmetry.space_group_name_H-M   'P 1'
#
loop_
_entity.id
_entity.type
_entity.pdbx_description
1 polymer ?
#
loop_
_entity_poly.entity_id
_entity_poly.type
_entity_poly.pdbx_seq_one_letter_code
_entity_poly.pdbx_strand_id
1 'polypeptide(L)'
;MIAKEYEATLQENLSRAEYLFLFVVVGCLQILQDMRLERIAEALPIPILMESRRRKIQRFLNLEKLSIEKIWFPCVKELIKKPEKCVKNG
;
A
#
# COMPACT_ATOMS: atom_id res chain seq x y z
N MET A 1 -2.19 -7.23 6.73
CA MET A 1 -1.47 -6.02 7.16
C MET A 1 -0.26 -5.77 6.26
N ILE A 2 0.30 -4.55 6.23
CA ILE A 2 1.58 -4.26 5.56
C ILE A 2 2.72 -4.84 6.43
N ALA A 3 3.73 -5.45 5.80
CA ALA A 3 4.86 -6.02 6.52
C ALA A 3 5.75 -4.91 7.12
N LYS A 4 6.29 -5.15 8.32
CA LYS A 4 7.12 -4.18 9.06
C LYS A 4 8.37 -3.76 8.27
N GLU A 5 8.85 -4.66 7.44
CA GLU A 5 9.96 -4.48 6.50
C GLU A 5 9.74 -3.29 5.56
N TYR A 6 8.49 -3.04 5.15
CA TYR A 6 8.16 -2.00 4.20
C TYR A 6 7.81 -0.66 4.86
N GLU A 7 7.49 -0.65 6.16
CA GLU A 7 7.03 0.58 6.84
C GLU A 7 8.08 1.70 6.77
N ALA A 8 9.35 1.40 7.02
CA ALA A 8 10.42 2.38 6.99
C ALA A 8 10.56 3.02 5.60
N THR A 9 10.68 2.20 4.56
CA THR A 9 10.81 2.66 3.17
C THR A 9 9.57 3.44 2.71
N LEU A 10 8.37 3.00 3.10
CA LEU A 10 7.14 3.70 2.76
C LEU A 10 7.02 5.05 3.48
N GLN A 11 7.42 5.15 4.75
CA GLN A 11 7.40 6.41 5.51
C GLN A 11 8.44 7.42 5.02
N GLU A 12 9.56 6.97 4.46
CA GLU A 12 10.57 7.84 3.86
C GLU A 12 10.11 8.44 2.53
N ASN A 13 9.34 7.68 1.73
CA ASN A 13 8.93 8.08 0.38
C ASN A 13 7.53 8.70 0.30
N LEU A 14 6.68 8.47 1.30
CA LEU A 14 5.31 8.98 1.35
C LEU A 14 5.14 9.95 2.52
N SER A 15 4.36 11.00 2.30
CA SER A 15 3.88 11.83 3.41
C SER A 15 3.00 11.00 4.36
N ARG A 16 2.87 11.44 5.60
CA ARG A 16 2.03 10.76 6.61
C ARG A 16 0.60 10.50 6.13
N ALA A 17 0.01 11.45 5.41
CA ALA A 17 -1.35 11.30 4.86
C ALA A 17 -1.40 10.25 3.74
N GLU A 18 -0.41 10.25 2.83
CA GLU A 18 -0.31 9.27 1.75
C GLU A 18 -0.08 7.85 2.30
N TYR A 19 0.79 7.71 3.32
CA TYR A 19 1.03 6.44 4.00
C TYR A 19 -0.23 5.88 4.65
N LEU A 20 -0.97 6.72 5.41
CA LEU A 20 -2.22 6.31 6.04
C LEU A 20 -3.27 5.90 5.00
N PHE A 21 -3.34 6.63 3.88
CA PHE A 21 -4.26 6.30 2.81
C PHE A 21 -3.87 4.97 2.14
N LEU A 22 -2.58 4.73 1.88
CA LEU A 22 -2.09 3.44 1.38
C LEU A 22 -2.45 2.30 2.34
N PHE A 23 -2.26 2.52 3.65
CA PHE A 23 -2.58 1.53 4.68
C PHE A 23 -4.06 1.12 4.65
N VAL A 24 -4.97 2.11 4.54
CA VAL A 24 -6.41 1.85 4.42
C VAL A 24 -6.72 1.11 3.13
N VAL A 25 -6.16 1.54 1.98
CA VAL A 25 -6.39 0.90 0.68
C VAL A 25 -5.91 -0.56 0.67
N VAL A 26 -4.71 -0.83 1.20
CA VAL A 26 -4.17 -2.19 1.33
C VAL A 26 -5.02 -3.02 2.28
N GLY A 27 -5.51 -2.43 3.38
CA GLY A 27 -6.44 -3.09 4.29
C GLY A 27 -7.75 -3.49 3.60
N CYS A 28 -8.37 -2.57 2.84
CA CYS A 28 -9.57 -2.85 2.05
C CYS A 28 -9.32 -3.98 1.04
N LEU A 29 -8.18 -3.95 0.34
CA LEU A 29 -7.77 -4.99 -0.61
C LEU A 29 -7.62 -6.36 0.06
N GLN A 30 -6.97 -6.40 1.22
CA GLN A 30 -6.75 -7.65 1.96
C GLN A 30 -8.06 -8.24 2.49
N ILE A 31 -9.02 -7.41 2.90
CA ILE A 31 -10.32 -7.86 3.40
C ILE A 31 -11.21 -8.33 2.24
N LEU A 32 -11.26 -7.56 1.14
CA LEU A 32 -12.15 -7.85 0.02
C LEU A 32 -11.63 -8.97 -0.88
N GLN A 33 -10.31 -9.18 -0.94
CA GLN A 33 -9.64 -10.07 -1.90
C GLN A 33 -10.03 -9.78 -3.37
N ASP A 34 -10.50 -8.56 -3.64
CA ASP A 34 -11.02 -8.13 -4.93
C ASP A 34 -10.34 -6.84 -5.36
N MET A 35 -9.69 -6.89 -6.51
CA MET A 35 -8.93 -5.78 -7.08
C MET A 35 -9.80 -4.80 -7.89
N ARG A 36 -11.11 -5.06 -8.02
CA ARG A 36 -12.04 -4.14 -8.69
C ARG A 36 -12.09 -2.82 -7.93
N LEU A 37 -11.79 -1.74 -8.63
CA LEU A 37 -11.73 -0.40 -8.08
C LEU A 37 -13.07 0.02 -7.44
N GLU A 38 -14.18 -0.46 -8.01
CA GLU A 38 -15.53 -0.26 -7.50
C GLU A 38 -15.68 -0.82 -6.10
N ARG A 39 -15.20 -2.05 -5.88
CA ARG A 39 -15.28 -2.74 -4.58
C ARG A 39 -14.39 -2.07 -3.55
N ILE A 40 -13.18 -1.69 -3.93
CA ILE A 40 -12.27 -0.97 -3.04
C ILE A 40 -12.87 0.39 -2.65
N ALA A 41 -13.49 1.10 -3.59
CA ALA A 41 -14.18 2.35 -3.31
C ALA A 41 -15.37 2.15 -2.37
N GLU A 42 -16.15 1.07 -2.54
CA GLU A 42 -17.26 0.65 -1.66
C GLU A 42 -16.81 0.43 -0.23
N ALA A 43 -15.71 -0.31 -0.04
CA ALA A 43 -15.17 -0.60 1.30
C ALA A 43 -14.41 0.55 1.94
N LEU A 44 -14.13 1.65 1.20
CA LEU A 44 -13.45 2.81 1.76
C LEU A 44 -14.38 3.47 2.81
N PRO A 45 -13.96 3.61 4.08
CA PRO A 45 -14.78 4.13 5.17
C PRO A 45 -14.84 5.67 5.14
N ILE A 46 -15.27 6.23 4.01
CA ILE A 46 -15.38 7.68 3.80
C ILE A 46 -16.78 8.00 3.29
N PRO A 47 -17.55 8.87 3.99
CA PRO A 47 -18.93 9.22 3.62
C PRO A 47 -18.94 10.22 2.45
N ILE A 48 -18.52 9.77 1.28
CA ILE A 48 -18.44 10.56 0.04
C ILE A 48 -19.07 9.75 -1.11
N LEU A 49 -19.54 10.46 -2.14
CA LEU A 49 -20.06 9.86 -3.38
C LEU A 49 -19.11 8.79 -3.93
N MET A 50 -19.66 7.68 -4.40
CA MET A 50 -18.86 6.53 -4.86
C MET A 50 -17.88 6.91 -5.97
N GLU A 51 -18.33 7.72 -6.92
CA GLU A 51 -17.46 8.21 -7.98
C GLU A 51 -16.28 9.03 -7.47
N SER A 52 -16.52 9.87 -6.47
CA SER A 52 -15.47 10.69 -5.86
C SER A 52 -14.45 9.81 -5.11
N ARG A 53 -14.91 8.74 -4.45
CA ARG A 53 -14.03 7.72 -3.86
C ARG A 53 -13.18 7.03 -4.92
N ARG A 54 -13.79 6.59 -6.04
CA ARG A 54 -13.08 5.98 -7.18
C ARG A 54 -12.04 6.92 -7.77
N ARG A 55 -12.40 8.17 -8.07
CA ARG A 55 -11.48 9.19 -8.59
C ARG A 55 -10.33 9.46 -7.62
N LYS A 56 -10.59 9.48 -6.32
CA LYS A 56 -9.55 9.66 -5.29
C LYS A 56 -8.55 8.49 -5.30
N ILE A 57 -9.05 7.25 -5.34
CA ILE A 57 -8.18 6.06 -5.41
C ILE A 57 -7.38 6.06 -6.72
N GLN A 58 -8.01 6.35 -7.87
CA GLN A 58 -7.30 6.46 -9.15
C GLN A 58 -6.20 7.51 -9.12
N ARG A 59 -6.51 8.72 -8.64
CA ARG A 59 -5.52 9.80 -8.50
C ARG A 59 -4.37 9.40 -7.59
N PHE A 60 -4.67 8.69 -6.50
CA PHE A 60 -3.66 8.18 -5.59
C PHE A 60 -2.77 7.13 -6.24
N LEU A 61 -3.34 6.12 -6.89
CA LEU A 61 -2.58 5.07 -7.56
C LEU A 61 -1.75 5.58 -8.74
N ASN A 62 -2.19 6.68 -9.38
CA ASN A 62 -1.46 7.36 -10.44
C ASN A 62 -0.38 8.35 -9.93
N LEU A 63 -0.15 8.46 -8.61
CA LEU A 63 0.93 9.29 -8.10
C LEU A 63 2.28 8.73 -8.57
N GLU A 64 3.12 9.58 -9.13
CA GLU A 64 4.46 9.20 -9.59
C GLU A 64 5.32 8.57 -8.49
N LYS A 65 5.09 8.98 -7.23
CA LYS A 65 5.73 8.41 -6.04
C LYS A 65 5.41 6.92 -5.86
N LEU A 66 4.22 6.47 -6.26
CA LEU A 66 3.78 5.08 -6.19
C LEU A 66 4.22 4.22 -7.38
N SER A 67 5.07 4.76 -8.24
CA SER A 67 5.70 3.99 -9.32
C SER A 67 6.49 2.79 -8.76
N ILE A 68 6.53 1.73 -9.59
CA ILE A 68 7.29 0.49 -9.32
C ILE A 68 8.74 0.81 -8.96
N GLU A 69 9.35 1.72 -9.71
CA GLU A 69 10.75 2.09 -9.54
C GLU A 69 11.02 2.86 -8.23
N LYS A 70 10.10 3.73 -7.80
CA LYS A 70 10.34 4.63 -6.66
C LYS A 70 9.97 4.03 -5.31
N ILE A 71 8.93 3.21 -5.23
CA ILE A 71 8.50 2.59 -3.97
C ILE A 71 8.85 1.10 -3.93
N TRP A 72 8.52 0.35 -4.98
CA TRP A 72 8.60 -1.10 -4.92
C TRP A 72 10.03 -1.61 -5.02
N PHE A 73 10.90 -1.01 -5.84
CA PHE A 73 12.31 -1.39 -5.90
C PHE A 73 13.07 -1.16 -4.58
N PRO A 74 12.96 0.00 -3.91
CA PRO A 74 13.56 0.16 -2.58
C PRO A 74 13.03 -0.86 -1.57
N CYS A 75 11.71 -1.12 -1.55
CA CYS A 75 11.11 -2.13 -0.66
C CYS A 75 11.70 -3.53 -0.91
N VAL A 76 11.80 -3.95 -2.17
CA VAL A 76 12.36 -5.26 -2.53
C VAL A 76 13.86 -5.32 -2.22
N LYS A 77 14.60 -4.23 -2.44
CA LYS A 77 16.02 -4.15 -2.10
C LYS A 77 16.26 -4.32 -0.60
N GLU A 78 15.46 -3.68 0.24
CA GLU A 78 15.54 -3.86 1.70
C GLU A 78 15.12 -5.26 2.13
N LEU A 79 14.16 -5.89 1.44
CA LEU A 79 13.79 -7.29 1.68
C LEU A 79 14.95 -8.24 1.35
N ILE A 80 15.61 -8.07 0.20
CA ILE A 80 16.74 -8.92 -0.23
C ILE A 80 17.97 -8.69 0.67
N LYS A 81 18.20 -7.47 1.13
CA LYS A 81 19.30 -7.14 2.06
C LYS A 81 19.14 -7.79 3.43
N LYS A 82 17.91 -8.12 3.85
CA LYS A 82 17.71 -8.99 5.02
C LYS A 82 17.98 -10.42 4.54
N PRO A 83 19.18 -11.01 4.80
CA PRO A 83 19.30 -12.45 4.67
C PRO A 83 18.20 -13.04 5.54
N GLU A 84 17.44 -13.96 4.97
CA GLU A 84 16.53 -14.81 5.73
C GLU A 84 17.25 -15.19 7.02
N LYS A 85 16.70 -14.77 8.17
CA LYS A 85 17.03 -15.48 9.39
C LYS A 85 16.38 -16.85 9.20
N CYS A 86 17.04 -17.73 8.45
CA CYS A 86 16.76 -19.15 8.43
C CYS A 86 16.80 -19.55 9.90
N VAL A 87 15.63 -19.70 10.48
CA VAL A 87 15.47 -20.25 11.81
C VAL A 87 16.04 -21.66 11.71
N LYS A 88 17.30 -21.82 12.13
CA LYS A 88 17.87 -23.12 12.42
C LYS A 88 17.14 -23.61 13.67
N ASN A 89 15.98 -24.23 13.47
CA ASN A 89 15.39 -25.09 14.48
C ASN A 89 16.32 -26.30 14.58
N GLY A 90 17.06 -26.35 15.68
CA GLY A 90 17.85 -27.52 16.07
C GLY A 90 16.98 -28.66 16.55
#